data_AF-A0A7S3VHV7-F1
#
_entry.id   AF-A0A7S3VHV7-F1
#
_cell.length_a   1.000
_cell.length_b   1.000
_cell.length_c   1.000
_cell.angle_alpha   90.00
_cell.angle_beta   90.00
_cell.angle_gamma   90.00
#
_symmetry.space_group_name_H-M   'P 1'
#
loop_
_entity.id
_entity.type
_entity.pdbx_description
1 polymer ?
#
loop_
_entity_poly.entity_id
_entity_poly.type
_entity_poly.pdbx_seq_one_letter_code
_entity_poly.pdbx_strand_id
1 'polypeptide(L)'
;GGSHISGRQGEDGRARGQHSGLAASGLGPSLGSSPGTSPGPHKFGGSAGGPSPLGTPGSMRYMAPPCSVPLGPAAEAARQEAWAVYGERWADKVERIKRESPHGQQKGWALRGIIVKSGDDCRQELLAVQLVRAFAEIFQDAGLPLRLRHYDVLVTSNRTALIEVVPDSLSIHTVKHRSPYGASLSDHFFAKWPKGTPECVAAQRRLTESLAAYSIICYLLQIKDRHNGNILLDDQGCLVHIDFGFMLSNSPGGVNFEAAPFKLTREMLEVMDSNSEGKPSEMFDYFKVLVIQGFLACRKHHDRLLLMVRMMSRSGFPCFKQGERSVKALEKRFQLHLTEVQCVQSVLGLISDSLDAWRTRQYDYYQRLLNGIL
;
A
#
# COMPACT_ATOMS: atom_id res chain seq x y z
N GLY A 1 14.28 35.79 -58.44
CA GLY A 1 15.01 34.60 -58.96
C GLY A 1 16.39 34.55 -58.32
N GLY A 2 17.15 33.46 -58.37
CA GLY A 2 16.89 32.17 -59.03
C GLY A 2 17.96 31.79 -60.06
N SER A 3 18.31 30.50 -60.13
CA SER A 3 18.80 29.72 -61.30
C SER A 3 20.05 30.20 -62.09
N HIS A 4 20.99 29.35 -62.54
CA HIS A 4 21.23 27.90 -62.31
C HIS A 4 22.57 27.43 -62.97
N ILE A 5 23.09 26.27 -62.54
CA ILE A 5 23.75 25.18 -63.34
C ILE A 5 24.99 25.48 -64.21
N SER A 6 26.13 24.83 -63.89
CA SER A 6 26.89 23.83 -64.71
C SER A 6 28.38 23.67 -64.25
N GLY A 7 29.06 22.52 -64.36
CA GLY A 7 28.61 21.11 -64.52
C GLY A 7 29.69 20.11 -65.02
N ARG A 8 29.59 18.81 -64.61
CA ARG A 8 30.22 17.56 -65.19
C ARG A 8 31.75 17.37 -65.04
N GLN A 9 32.38 16.18 -65.11
CA GLN A 9 32.05 14.70 -65.12
C GLN A 9 33.31 13.94 -64.55
N GLY A 10 33.48 12.62 -64.41
CA GLY A 10 32.72 11.37 -64.70
C GLY A 10 32.26 10.62 -63.43
N GLU A 11 32.11 9.28 -63.30
CA GLU A 11 32.46 8.06 -64.10
C GLU A 11 33.88 7.50 -63.84
N ASP A 12 34.11 6.20 -63.54
CA ASP A 12 33.30 4.95 -63.55
C ASP A 12 33.62 4.05 -62.30
N GLY A 13 32.91 2.96 -61.95
CA GLY A 13 31.69 2.34 -62.49
C GLY A 13 31.43 0.89 -61.98
N ARG A 14 30.19 0.37 -62.13
CA ARG A 14 29.71 -1.04 -61.98
C ARG A 14 29.73 -1.70 -60.57
N ALA A 15 28.83 -2.64 -60.22
CA ALA A 15 27.52 -3.04 -60.80
C ALA A 15 26.65 -3.79 -59.74
N ARG A 16 25.33 -3.92 -60.00
CA ARG A 16 24.37 -4.72 -59.21
C ARG A 16 24.08 -6.08 -59.86
N GLY A 17 23.63 -7.04 -59.05
CA GLY A 17 22.86 -8.21 -59.51
C GLY A 17 21.48 -8.26 -58.82
N GLN A 18 20.44 -8.63 -59.56
CA GLN A 18 19.10 -8.98 -59.06
C GLN A 18 18.81 -10.44 -59.43
N HIS A 19 17.93 -11.12 -58.71
CA HIS A 19 17.14 -12.22 -59.26
C HIS A 19 15.77 -12.31 -58.58
N SER A 20 14.78 -12.86 -59.28
CA SER A 20 13.37 -12.73 -58.93
C SER A 20 12.54 -13.98 -59.27
N GLY A 21 11.74 -14.42 -58.29
CA GLY A 21 10.46 -15.12 -58.46
C GLY A 21 10.46 -16.57 -58.97
N LEU A 22 9.57 -17.38 -58.39
CA LEU A 22 8.55 -18.17 -59.11
C LEU A 22 7.56 -18.79 -58.10
N ALA A 23 6.40 -19.28 -58.58
CA ALA A 23 5.35 -19.86 -57.76
C ALA A 23 4.55 -20.95 -58.51
N ALA A 24 4.13 -21.99 -57.78
CA ALA A 24 3.12 -23.01 -58.14
C ALA A 24 2.73 -23.75 -56.82
N SER A 25 1.50 -24.15 -56.46
CA SER A 25 0.20 -24.43 -57.12
C SER A 25 -0.06 -25.91 -57.44
N GLY A 26 -1.05 -26.52 -56.74
CA GLY A 26 -1.55 -27.90 -56.87
C GLY A 26 -2.17 -28.36 -55.55
N LEU A 27 -3.50 -28.29 -55.32
CA LEU A 27 -4.63 -29.10 -55.86
C LEU A 27 -4.79 -30.48 -55.16
N GLY A 28 -6.02 -30.77 -54.68
CA GLY A 28 -6.44 -32.05 -54.08
C GLY A 28 -7.13 -33.00 -55.10
N PRO A 29 -8.11 -33.87 -54.73
CA PRO A 29 -8.95 -33.96 -53.52
C PRO A 29 -8.82 -35.36 -52.81
N SER A 30 -9.79 -36.15 -52.29
CA SER A 30 -11.27 -36.15 -52.23
C SER A 30 -11.89 -37.20 -51.25
N LEU A 31 -13.00 -36.83 -50.62
CA LEU A 31 -14.24 -37.61 -50.31
C LEU A 31 -14.33 -38.74 -49.24
N GLY A 32 -15.44 -38.67 -48.47
CA GLY A 32 -16.09 -39.76 -47.70
C GLY A 32 -15.72 -39.85 -46.21
N SER A 33 -16.64 -40.01 -45.23
CA SER A 33 -18.12 -40.01 -45.21
C SER A 33 -18.65 -39.69 -43.78
N SER A 34 -19.83 -39.10 -43.65
CA SER A 34 -20.53 -38.80 -42.37
C SER A 34 -21.48 -39.94 -41.93
N PRO A 35 -22.30 -39.84 -40.84
CA PRO A 35 -22.34 -38.88 -39.71
C PRO A 35 -22.42 -39.55 -38.30
N GLY A 36 -22.45 -38.76 -37.22
CA GLY A 36 -22.64 -39.24 -35.83
C GLY A 36 -23.35 -38.22 -34.92
N THR A 37 -24.60 -38.53 -34.57
CA THR A 37 -25.65 -37.73 -33.90
C THR A 37 -25.30 -37.06 -32.56
N SER A 38 -25.76 -35.82 -32.34
CA SER A 38 -25.80 -35.10 -31.04
C SER A 38 -26.93 -35.65 -30.12
N PRO A 39 -26.94 -35.41 -28.78
CA PRO A 39 -27.36 -34.10 -28.23
C PRO A 39 -26.58 -33.62 -26.98
N GLY A 40 -26.89 -32.39 -26.53
CA GLY A 40 -26.11 -31.64 -25.53
C GLY A 40 -26.39 -31.94 -24.04
N PRO A 41 -25.71 -31.21 -23.13
CA PRO A 41 -25.77 -31.47 -21.69
C PRO A 41 -27.07 -30.98 -21.03
N HIS A 42 -27.64 -31.81 -20.15
CA HIS A 42 -28.84 -31.48 -19.38
C HIS A 42 -28.58 -30.41 -18.32
N LYS A 43 -29.60 -29.58 -18.05
CA LYS A 43 -29.72 -28.92 -16.74
C LYS A 43 -30.07 -29.98 -15.69
N PHE A 44 -29.24 -30.13 -14.67
CA PHE A 44 -29.63 -30.75 -13.40
C PHE A 44 -29.41 -29.74 -12.28
N GLY A 45 -30.48 -29.41 -11.55
CA GLY A 45 -30.37 -28.76 -10.27
C GLY A 45 -30.09 -29.81 -9.20
N GLY A 46 -29.01 -29.64 -8.43
CA GLY A 46 -28.64 -30.52 -7.33
C GLY A 46 -28.10 -29.70 -6.17
N SER A 47 -28.78 -29.75 -5.03
CA SER A 47 -28.27 -29.16 -3.80
C SER A 47 -27.15 -30.03 -3.25
N ALA A 48 -25.94 -29.47 -3.15
CA ALA A 48 -24.80 -30.12 -2.53
C ALA A 48 -24.08 -29.11 -1.64
N GLY A 49 -24.10 -29.32 -0.33
CA GLY A 49 -23.34 -28.49 0.60
C GLY A 49 -21.85 -28.70 0.40
N GLY A 50 -21.15 -27.67 -0.07
CA GLY A 50 -19.68 -27.69 -0.14
C GLY A 50 -19.08 -27.84 1.27
N PRO A 51 -18.05 -28.69 1.46
CA PRO A 51 -17.49 -28.93 2.77
C PRO A 51 -16.81 -27.67 3.32
N SER A 52 -17.01 -27.41 4.61
CA SER A 52 -16.24 -26.41 5.36
C SER A 52 -14.74 -26.67 5.19
N PRO A 53 -13.88 -25.63 5.08
CA PRO A 53 -12.44 -25.84 4.96
C PRO A 53 -11.90 -26.50 6.23
N LEU A 54 -11.54 -27.79 6.10
CA LEU A 54 -10.90 -28.59 7.14
C LEU A 54 -9.61 -27.88 7.59
N GLY A 55 -9.60 -27.40 8.82
CA GLY A 55 -8.43 -26.76 9.41
C GLY A 55 -7.28 -27.75 9.56
N THR A 56 -6.08 -27.34 9.19
CA THR A 56 -4.87 -28.15 9.34
C THR A 56 -4.67 -28.52 10.82
N PRO A 57 -4.65 -29.81 11.19
CA PRO A 57 -4.50 -30.22 12.58
C PRO A 57 -3.13 -29.79 13.10
N GLY A 58 -3.13 -28.92 14.11
CA GLY A 58 -1.91 -28.40 14.75
C GLY A 58 -1.62 -26.92 14.56
N SER A 59 -2.37 -26.17 13.73
CA SER A 59 -2.28 -24.70 13.75
C SER A 59 -3.01 -24.14 14.97
N MET A 60 -2.26 -23.52 15.89
CA MET A 60 -2.84 -22.84 17.05
C MET A 60 -3.50 -21.55 16.55
N ARG A 61 -4.83 -21.55 16.48
CA ARG A 61 -5.60 -20.36 16.09
C ARG A 61 -5.32 -19.23 17.08
N TYR A 62 -5.18 -18.01 16.56
CA TYR A 62 -5.08 -16.77 17.35
C TYR A 62 -6.17 -16.72 18.41
N MET A 63 -5.83 -17.05 19.66
CA MET A 63 -6.75 -16.84 20.79
C MET A 63 -6.69 -15.37 21.17
N ALA A 64 -7.84 -14.79 21.50
CA ALA A 64 -7.85 -13.44 22.07
C ALA A 64 -7.16 -13.49 23.45
N PRO A 65 -6.27 -12.53 23.79
CA PRO A 65 -5.75 -12.43 25.15
C PRO A 65 -6.91 -12.15 26.13
N PRO A 66 -6.76 -12.40 27.43
CA PRO A 66 -7.76 -12.00 28.42
C PRO A 66 -8.14 -10.52 28.27
N CYS A 67 -9.43 -10.19 28.30
CA CYS A 67 -9.86 -8.80 28.36
C CYS A 67 -9.79 -8.29 29.80
N SER A 68 -9.37 -7.04 29.99
CA SER A 68 -9.34 -6.38 31.30
C SER A 68 -10.73 -6.16 31.92
N VAL A 69 -11.78 -6.16 31.11
CA VAL A 69 -13.18 -5.96 31.52
C VAL A 69 -14.01 -7.19 31.13
N PRO A 70 -14.88 -7.72 32.02
CA PRO A 70 -15.77 -8.82 31.68
C PRO A 70 -16.72 -8.47 30.52
N LEU A 71 -16.76 -9.33 29.50
CA LEU A 71 -17.61 -9.16 28.32
C LEU A 71 -18.82 -10.11 28.36
N GLY A 72 -19.93 -9.70 27.74
CA GLY A 72 -21.06 -10.61 27.48
C GLY A 72 -20.68 -11.67 26.44
N PRO A 73 -21.31 -12.88 26.45
CA PRO A 73 -20.88 -13.99 25.60
C PRO A 73 -20.80 -13.69 24.10
N ALA A 74 -21.73 -12.89 23.57
CA ALA A 74 -21.72 -12.48 22.17
C ALA A 74 -20.56 -11.52 21.82
N ALA A 75 -20.14 -10.66 22.76
CA ALA A 75 -19.02 -9.75 22.58
C ALA A 75 -17.67 -10.48 22.64
N GLU A 76 -17.51 -11.45 23.55
CA GLU A 76 -16.30 -12.29 23.58
C GLU A 76 -16.22 -13.22 22.35
N ALA A 77 -17.35 -13.71 21.83
CA ALA A 77 -17.38 -14.46 20.57
C ALA A 77 -16.93 -13.62 19.37
N ALA A 78 -17.53 -12.44 19.17
CA ALA A 78 -17.13 -11.51 18.11
C ALA A 78 -15.67 -11.07 18.23
N ARG A 79 -15.18 -10.87 19.46
CA ARG A 79 -13.78 -10.59 19.77
C ARG A 79 -12.88 -11.76 19.35
N GLN A 80 -13.18 -12.98 19.75
CA GLN A 80 -12.41 -14.17 19.38
C GLN A 80 -12.41 -14.40 17.85
N GLU A 81 -13.49 -14.08 17.13
CA GLU A 81 -13.48 -14.07 15.66
C GLU A 81 -12.53 -12.99 15.10
N ALA A 82 -12.60 -11.75 15.60
CA ALA A 82 -11.76 -10.64 15.14
C ALA A 82 -10.26 -10.84 15.45
N TRP A 83 -9.90 -11.56 16.51
CA TRP A 83 -8.52 -12.02 16.74
C TRP A 83 -8.14 -13.15 15.77
N ALA A 84 -9.02 -14.13 15.53
CA ALA A 84 -8.75 -15.27 14.65
C ALA A 84 -8.50 -14.90 13.18
N VAL A 85 -8.99 -13.74 12.69
CA VAL A 85 -8.70 -13.16 11.36
C VAL A 85 -7.21 -13.17 11.00
N TYR A 86 -6.33 -12.99 11.99
CA TYR A 86 -4.87 -12.90 11.82
C TYR A 86 -4.18 -14.28 11.68
N GLY A 87 -4.86 -15.38 12.03
CA GLY A 87 -4.40 -16.76 11.79
C GLY A 87 -3.53 -17.34 12.92
N GLU A 88 -2.21 -17.41 12.70
CA GLU A 88 -1.20 -17.97 13.62
C GLU A 88 -0.12 -16.90 13.87
N ARG A 89 0.18 -16.61 15.14
CA ARG A 89 1.15 -15.56 15.53
C ARG A 89 2.52 -15.80 14.92
N TRP A 90 3.30 -14.76 14.68
CA TRP A 90 4.70 -14.96 14.29
C TRP A 90 5.49 -15.71 15.38
N ALA A 91 5.27 -15.38 16.66
CA ALA A 91 5.91 -16.07 17.78
C ALA A 91 5.61 -17.59 17.81
N ASP A 92 4.32 -17.96 17.71
CA ASP A 92 3.88 -19.35 17.78
C ASP A 92 4.36 -20.14 16.56
N LYS A 93 4.34 -19.51 15.37
CA LYS A 93 4.89 -20.02 14.11
C LYS A 93 6.39 -20.27 14.21
N VAL A 94 7.15 -19.36 14.83
CA VAL A 94 8.59 -19.51 15.09
C VAL A 94 8.85 -20.73 15.96
N GLU A 95 8.20 -20.86 17.12
CA GLU A 95 8.45 -21.99 18.04
C GLU A 95 7.91 -23.33 17.50
N ARG A 96 6.82 -23.34 16.73
CA ARG A 96 6.36 -24.53 16.02
C ARG A 96 7.37 -25.00 14.98
N ILE A 97 7.80 -24.12 14.08
CA ILE A 97 8.78 -24.45 13.02
C ILE A 97 10.14 -24.82 13.62
N LYS A 98 10.54 -24.21 14.74
CA LYS A 98 11.73 -24.58 15.51
C LYS A 98 11.68 -26.00 16.06
N ARG A 99 10.54 -26.41 16.64
CA ARG A 99 10.30 -27.78 17.12
C ARG A 99 10.28 -28.81 15.97
N GLU A 100 9.81 -28.39 14.79
CA GLU A 100 9.75 -29.20 13.57
C GLU A 100 11.09 -29.23 12.80
N SER A 101 12.03 -28.32 13.08
CA SER A 101 13.29 -28.16 12.35
C SER A 101 14.41 -29.05 12.90
N PRO A 102 15.12 -29.83 12.05
CA PRO A 102 16.36 -30.51 12.43
C PRO A 102 17.46 -29.59 12.99
N HIS A 103 17.36 -28.28 12.74
CA HIS A 103 18.30 -27.27 13.20
C HIS A 103 17.80 -26.44 14.38
N GLY A 104 16.56 -26.65 14.87
CA GLY A 104 15.92 -25.76 15.86
C GLY A 104 16.60 -25.68 17.23
N GLN A 105 17.47 -26.63 17.55
CA GLN A 105 18.30 -26.65 18.77
C GLN A 105 19.69 -26.00 18.59
N GLN A 106 20.03 -25.52 17.38
CA GLN A 106 21.32 -24.89 17.13
C GLN A 106 21.41 -23.49 17.76
N LYS A 107 22.52 -23.19 18.43
CA LYS A 107 22.76 -21.87 19.02
C LYS A 107 22.79 -20.80 17.92
N GLY A 108 21.86 -19.84 18.01
CA GLY A 108 21.69 -18.79 17.00
C GLY A 108 20.69 -19.12 15.89
N TRP A 109 19.98 -20.25 15.96
CA TRP A 109 18.85 -20.53 15.07
C TRP A 109 17.81 -19.39 15.13
N ALA A 110 17.36 -18.93 13.97
CA ALA A 110 16.34 -17.91 13.84
C ALA A 110 15.55 -18.07 12.53
N LEU A 111 14.24 -17.84 12.60
CA LEU A 111 13.37 -17.78 11.42
C LEU A 111 13.22 -16.34 10.90
N ARG A 112 13.07 -16.18 9.59
CA ARG A 112 12.75 -14.90 8.93
C ARG A 112 11.72 -15.15 7.82
N GLY A 113 10.74 -14.26 7.68
CA GLY A 113 9.81 -14.24 6.57
C GLY A 113 10.32 -13.31 5.48
N ILE A 114 10.42 -13.81 4.24
CA ILE A 114 10.93 -13.05 3.09
C ILE A 114 9.97 -13.24 1.90
N ILE A 115 9.60 -12.15 1.26
CA ILE A 115 8.93 -12.12 -0.05
C ILE A 115 10.00 -12.05 -1.13
N VAL A 116 9.96 -12.97 -2.09
CA VAL A 116 10.82 -12.94 -3.29
C VAL A 116 10.06 -12.20 -4.39
N LYS A 117 10.48 -10.97 -4.73
CA LYS A 117 9.87 -10.16 -5.81
C LYS A 117 10.75 -10.28 -7.05
N SER A 118 10.16 -10.65 -8.19
CA SER A 118 10.86 -10.95 -9.44
C SER A 118 10.09 -10.41 -10.64
N GLY A 119 10.79 -9.71 -11.53
CA GLY A 119 10.23 -8.91 -12.63
C GLY A 119 10.42 -7.40 -12.40
N ASP A 120 10.34 -6.96 -11.15
CA ASP A 120 10.22 -5.55 -10.73
C ASP A 120 11.52 -4.91 -10.23
N ASP A 121 11.68 -3.61 -10.51
CA ASP A 121 12.79 -2.80 -10.00
C ASP A 121 12.49 -2.23 -8.61
N CYS A 122 12.92 -2.92 -7.57
CA CYS A 122 12.69 -2.52 -6.17
C CYS A 122 13.69 -1.47 -5.64
N ARG A 123 14.52 -0.85 -6.50
CA ARG A 123 15.47 0.19 -6.04
C ARG A 123 14.77 1.48 -5.60
N GLN A 124 13.60 1.78 -6.17
CA GLN A 124 12.76 2.88 -5.70
C GLN A 124 12.12 2.56 -4.33
N GLU A 125 11.74 1.29 -4.12
CA GLU A 125 11.20 0.79 -2.85
C GLU A 125 12.20 0.95 -1.71
N LEU A 126 13.45 0.52 -1.95
CA LEU A 126 14.55 0.68 -1.01
C LEU A 126 14.78 2.16 -0.62
N LEU A 127 14.74 3.09 -1.59
CA LEU A 127 14.85 4.52 -1.30
C LEU A 127 13.68 5.02 -0.44
N ALA A 128 12.46 4.59 -0.71
CA ALA A 128 11.29 4.96 0.10
C ALA A 128 11.42 4.44 1.54
N VAL A 129 11.81 3.18 1.72
CA VAL A 129 12.07 2.56 3.03
C VAL A 129 13.17 3.30 3.80
N GLN A 130 14.28 3.66 3.14
CA GLN A 130 15.35 4.46 3.74
C GLN A 130 14.86 5.83 4.21
N LEU A 131 13.97 6.48 3.44
CA LEU A 131 13.35 7.75 3.84
C LEU A 131 12.37 7.56 5.00
N VAL A 132 11.53 6.52 4.99
CA VAL A 132 10.64 6.18 6.12
C VAL A 132 11.43 5.94 7.41
N ARG A 133 12.59 5.28 7.33
CA ARG A 133 13.51 5.15 8.46
C ARG A 133 14.07 6.50 8.91
N ALA A 134 14.51 7.36 8.00
CA ALA A 134 15.00 8.70 8.35
C ALA A 134 13.91 9.58 9.01
N PHE A 135 12.64 9.45 8.59
CA PHE A 135 11.50 10.07 9.27
C PHE A 135 11.29 9.51 10.69
N ALA A 136 11.40 8.19 10.88
CA ALA A 136 11.28 7.57 12.20
C ALA A 136 12.36 8.06 13.17
N GLU A 137 13.61 8.17 12.71
CA GLU A 137 14.71 8.74 13.48
C GLU A 137 14.45 10.23 13.83
N ILE A 138 13.95 11.05 12.89
CA ILE A 138 13.57 12.45 13.15
C ILE A 138 12.45 12.58 14.20
N PHE A 139 11.46 11.69 14.17
CA PHE A 139 10.38 11.69 15.17
C PHE A 139 10.87 11.25 16.55
N GLN A 140 11.79 10.27 16.60
CA GLN A 140 12.45 9.84 17.84
C GLN A 140 13.32 10.94 18.44
N ASP A 141 14.15 11.62 17.63
CA ASP A 141 14.98 12.77 18.03
C ASP A 141 14.13 13.94 18.56
N ALA A 142 12.92 14.12 18.04
CA ALA A 142 11.96 15.13 18.48
C ALA A 142 11.11 14.70 19.69
N GLY A 143 11.27 13.47 20.21
CA GLY A 143 10.49 12.93 21.33
C GLY A 143 9.02 12.67 21.00
N LEU A 144 8.66 12.58 19.72
CA LEU A 144 7.28 12.42 19.27
C LEU A 144 6.89 10.93 19.20
N PRO A 145 5.71 10.52 19.70
CA PRO A 145 5.28 9.11 19.71
C PRO A 145 4.77 8.62 18.34
N LEU A 146 5.23 9.22 17.25
CA LEU A 146 4.80 8.92 15.87
C LEU A 146 5.36 7.56 15.43
N ARG A 147 4.48 6.63 15.03
CA ARG A 147 4.84 5.24 14.75
C ARG A 147 5.05 4.98 13.27
N LEU A 148 6.24 4.49 12.92
CA LEU A 148 6.58 4.03 11.59
C LEU A 148 7.22 2.65 11.67
N ARG A 149 6.69 1.70 10.89
CA ARG A 149 7.37 0.44 10.63
C ARG A 149 8.08 0.54 9.28
N HIS A 150 9.41 0.44 9.31
CA HIS A 150 10.19 0.07 8.13
C HIS A 150 10.41 -1.45 8.11
N TYR A 151 10.71 -1.97 6.94
CA TYR A 151 10.97 -3.38 6.65
C TYR A 151 12.15 -3.46 5.69
N ASP A 152 13.03 -4.44 5.83
CA ASP A 152 14.24 -4.52 5.00
C ASP A 152 13.93 -4.87 3.54
N VAL A 153 14.63 -4.20 2.60
CA VAL A 153 14.54 -4.43 1.15
C VAL A 153 15.94 -4.67 0.59
N LEU A 154 16.27 -5.93 0.33
CA LEU A 154 17.54 -6.33 -0.28
C LEU A 154 17.34 -6.48 -1.79
N VAL A 155 17.71 -5.43 -2.53
CA VAL A 155 17.77 -5.47 -4.00
C VAL A 155 18.91 -6.40 -4.45
N THR A 156 18.58 -7.40 -5.27
CA THR A 156 19.57 -8.38 -5.80
C THR A 156 19.88 -8.17 -7.28
N SER A 157 18.99 -7.50 -8.03
CA SER A 157 19.26 -7.00 -9.39
C SER A 157 18.34 -5.82 -9.73
N ASN A 158 18.40 -5.31 -10.97
CA ASN A 158 17.44 -4.33 -11.47
C ASN A 158 16.03 -4.90 -11.75
N ARG A 159 15.79 -6.19 -11.48
CA ARG A 159 14.51 -6.90 -11.67
C ARG A 159 14.16 -7.87 -10.53
N THR A 160 14.97 -7.93 -9.47
CA THR A 160 14.77 -8.90 -8.37
C THR A 160 15.15 -8.30 -7.02
N ALA A 161 14.37 -8.62 -6.00
CA ALA A 161 14.65 -8.25 -4.62
C ALA A 161 14.05 -9.24 -3.62
N LEU A 162 14.60 -9.21 -2.42
CA LEU A 162 14.07 -9.86 -1.23
C LEU A 162 13.51 -8.77 -0.31
N ILE A 163 12.27 -8.93 0.16
CA ILE A 163 11.58 -7.96 1.02
C ILE A 163 11.19 -8.67 2.32
N GLU A 164 11.49 -8.07 3.48
CA GLU A 164 11.08 -8.58 4.79
C GLU A 164 9.55 -8.61 4.90
N VAL A 165 8.99 -9.75 5.34
CA VAL A 165 7.56 -9.83 5.68
C VAL A 165 7.32 -9.10 6.99
N VAL A 166 6.41 -8.12 6.99
CA VAL A 166 5.91 -7.50 8.24
C VAL A 166 5.08 -8.54 9.00
N PRO A 167 5.54 -9.06 10.16
CA PRO A 167 4.83 -10.10 10.89
C PRO A 167 3.52 -9.60 11.48
N ASP A 168 2.63 -10.54 11.84
CA ASP A 168 1.38 -10.27 12.58
C ASP A 168 0.49 -9.15 12.00
N SER A 169 0.56 -8.93 10.68
CA SER A 169 -0.15 -7.85 9.98
C SER A 169 -0.89 -8.35 8.74
N LEU A 170 -1.97 -7.66 8.38
CA LEU A 170 -2.81 -7.95 7.21
C LEU A 170 -3.23 -6.65 6.53
N SER A 171 -3.41 -6.67 5.20
CA SER A 171 -3.97 -5.50 4.50
C SER A 171 -5.38 -5.19 5.00
N ILE A 172 -5.79 -3.92 5.06
CA ILE A 172 -7.15 -3.53 5.46
C ILE A 172 -8.20 -4.22 4.55
N HIS A 173 -7.88 -4.44 3.28
CA HIS A 173 -8.68 -5.24 2.37
C HIS A 173 -8.82 -6.71 2.84
N THR A 174 -7.71 -7.36 3.21
CA THR A 174 -7.71 -8.73 3.75
C THR A 174 -8.44 -8.82 5.09
N VAL A 175 -8.29 -7.83 5.98
CA VAL A 175 -9.03 -7.75 7.24
C VAL A 175 -10.52 -7.72 6.96
N LYS A 176 -11.02 -6.75 6.17
CA LYS A 176 -12.45 -6.64 5.84
C LYS A 176 -13.01 -7.85 5.09
N HIS A 177 -12.24 -8.51 4.23
CA HIS A 177 -12.65 -9.74 3.55
C HIS A 177 -12.74 -10.95 4.50
N ARG A 178 -11.96 -10.98 5.59
CA ARG A 178 -11.98 -12.06 6.59
C ARG A 178 -12.92 -11.81 7.76
N SER A 179 -13.32 -10.56 8.00
CA SER A 179 -14.37 -10.19 8.96
C SER A 179 -15.76 -10.63 8.46
N PRO A 180 -16.81 -10.61 9.31
CA PRO A 180 -18.18 -10.90 8.89
C PRO A 180 -18.65 -10.05 7.71
N TYR A 181 -19.54 -10.59 6.87
CA TYR A 181 -19.98 -9.93 5.64
C TYR A 181 -20.59 -8.55 5.92
N GLY A 182 -20.04 -7.53 5.26
CA GLY A 182 -20.46 -6.13 5.42
C GLY A 182 -19.74 -5.35 6.53
N ALA A 183 -18.91 -6.01 7.36
CA ALA A 183 -18.18 -5.34 8.44
C ALA A 183 -17.24 -4.24 7.92
N SER A 184 -17.30 -3.08 8.58
CA SER A 184 -16.33 -2.00 8.41
C SER A 184 -15.01 -2.31 9.12
N LEU A 185 -13.98 -1.51 8.82
CA LEU A 185 -12.74 -1.51 9.59
C LEU A 185 -13.00 -1.12 11.06
N SER A 186 -13.93 -0.20 11.31
CA SER A 186 -14.36 0.23 12.65
C SER A 186 -15.04 -0.92 13.41
N ASP A 187 -15.94 -1.68 12.78
CA ASP A 187 -16.57 -2.87 13.39
C ASP A 187 -15.53 -3.92 13.77
N HIS A 188 -14.61 -4.27 12.86
CA HIS A 188 -13.52 -5.21 13.15
C HIS A 188 -12.63 -4.73 14.29
N PHE A 189 -12.29 -3.44 14.30
CA PHE A 189 -11.42 -2.84 15.30
C PHE A 189 -12.05 -2.91 16.69
N PHE A 190 -13.32 -2.51 16.82
CA PHE A 190 -14.03 -2.52 18.10
C PHE A 190 -14.52 -3.92 18.53
N ALA A 191 -14.60 -4.89 17.63
CA ALA A 191 -14.69 -6.31 18.00
C ALA A 191 -13.38 -6.81 18.61
N LYS A 192 -12.23 -6.55 17.95
CA LYS A 192 -10.89 -6.96 18.44
C LYS A 192 -10.53 -6.28 19.77
N TRP A 193 -10.89 -5.01 19.93
CA TRP A 193 -10.71 -4.22 21.15
C TRP A 193 -12.01 -3.49 21.55
N PRO A 194 -12.83 -4.06 22.46
CA PRO A 194 -14.11 -3.48 22.87
C PRO A 194 -14.01 -2.07 23.42
N LYS A 195 -14.96 -1.20 23.03
CA LYS A 195 -15.02 0.19 23.50
C LYS A 195 -15.09 0.27 25.03
N GLY A 196 -14.45 1.28 25.60
CA GLY A 196 -14.33 1.47 27.05
C GLY A 196 -13.24 0.63 27.72
N THR A 197 -12.58 -0.28 27.00
CA THR A 197 -11.40 -1.00 27.55
C THR A 197 -10.12 -0.19 27.41
N PRO A 198 -9.18 -0.26 28.37
CA PRO A 198 -7.81 0.26 28.22
C PRO A 198 -7.10 -0.25 26.96
N GLU A 199 -7.36 -1.49 26.55
CA GLU A 199 -6.80 -2.09 25.34
C GLU A 199 -7.30 -1.39 24.07
N CYS A 200 -8.59 -0.99 24.02
CA CYS A 200 -9.14 -0.16 22.95
C CYS A 200 -8.47 1.21 22.91
N VAL A 201 -8.39 1.93 24.04
CA VAL A 201 -7.73 3.24 24.10
C VAL A 201 -6.27 3.15 23.63
N ALA A 202 -5.55 2.10 24.05
CA ALA A 202 -4.17 1.86 23.63
C ALA A 202 -4.06 1.52 22.13
N ALA A 203 -5.00 0.77 21.56
CA ALA A 203 -5.03 0.47 20.13
C ALA A 203 -5.40 1.69 19.29
N GLN A 204 -6.43 2.45 19.69
CA GLN A 204 -6.84 3.70 19.03
C GLN A 204 -5.69 4.69 19.00
N ARG A 205 -4.95 4.79 20.11
CA ARG A 205 -3.73 5.60 20.20
C ARG A 205 -2.65 5.14 19.22
N ARG A 206 -2.38 3.83 19.12
CA ARG A 206 -1.40 3.28 18.16
C ARG A 206 -1.81 3.49 16.70
N LEU A 207 -3.10 3.39 16.38
CA LEU A 207 -3.64 3.71 15.06
C LEU A 207 -3.45 5.20 14.75
N THR A 208 -3.78 6.08 15.70
CA THR A 208 -3.61 7.53 15.57
C THR A 208 -2.14 7.93 15.38
N GLU A 209 -1.25 7.37 16.21
CA GLU A 209 0.20 7.61 16.19
C GLU A 209 0.87 7.17 14.87
N SER A 210 0.36 6.12 14.23
CA SER A 210 0.85 5.64 12.93
C SER A 210 0.18 6.34 11.74
N LEU A 211 -1.13 6.60 11.81
CA LEU A 211 -1.86 7.36 10.79
C LEU A 211 -1.30 8.78 10.63
N ALA A 212 -1.00 9.46 11.73
CA ALA A 212 -0.36 10.79 11.71
C ALA A 212 1.01 10.73 11.02
N ALA A 213 1.83 9.74 11.37
CA ALA A 213 3.18 9.56 10.81
C ALA A 213 3.15 9.30 9.29
N TYR A 214 2.33 8.35 8.84
CA TYR A 214 2.22 8.07 7.40
C TYR A 214 1.49 9.19 6.63
N SER A 215 0.60 9.97 7.24
CA SER A 215 0.00 11.15 6.61
C SER A 215 1.05 12.21 6.24
N ILE A 216 1.96 12.52 7.17
CA ILE A 216 3.09 13.44 6.92
C ILE A 216 3.96 12.94 5.76
N ILE A 217 4.31 11.65 5.77
CA ILE A 217 5.20 11.05 4.74
C ILE A 217 4.49 10.97 3.39
N CYS A 218 3.22 10.57 3.33
CA CYS A 218 2.44 10.55 2.09
C CYS A 218 2.37 11.94 1.45
N TYR A 219 2.14 13.00 2.23
CA TYR A 219 2.17 14.37 1.74
C TYR A 219 3.57 14.78 1.26
N LEU A 220 4.60 14.65 2.11
CA LEU A 220 5.95 15.12 1.81
C LEU A 220 6.57 14.35 0.63
N LEU A 221 6.54 13.01 0.65
CA LEU A 221 7.09 12.18 -0.43
C LEU A 221 6.16 12.04 -1.64
N GLN A 222 4.92 12.53 -1.58
CA GLN A 222 3.90 12.32 -2.62
C GLN A 222 3.73 10.84 -2.99
N ILE A 223 3.65 9.97 -1.97
CA ILE A 223 3.40 8.54 -2.17
C ILE A 223 1.98 8.36 -2.71
N LYS A 224 1.87 7.70 -3.86
CA LYS A 224 0.60 7.44 -4.56
C LYS A 224 0.12 6.01 -4.32
N ASP A 225 -1.03 5.70 -4.89
CA ASP A 225 -1.63 4.36 -4.89
C ASP A 225 -1.93 3.84 -3.48
N ARG A 226 -2.45 4.74 -2.62
CA ARG A 226 -2.83 4.39 -1.24
C ARG A 226 -4.21 3.72 -1.18
N HIS A 227 -4.36 2.53 -1.75
CA HIS A 227 -5.56 1.70 -1.59
C HIS A 227 -5.45 0.76 -0.37
N ASN A 228 -6.56 0.10 0.00
CA ASN A 228 -6.63 -0.72 1.22
C ASN A 228 -5.82 -2.04 1.15
N GLY A 229 -5.16 -2.33 0.02
CA GLY A 229 -4.16 -3.40 -0.11
C GLY A 229 -2.77 -2.96 0.36
N ASN A 230 -2.39 -1.71 0.04
CA ASN A 230 -1.08 -1.11 0.34
C ASN A 230 -1.00 -0.46 1.73
N ILE A 231 -2.02 -0.69 2.56
CA ILE A 231 -2.10 -0.27 3.96
C ILE A 231 -2.45 -1.51 4.79
N LEU A 232 -1.51 -1.91 5.63
CA LEU A 232 -1.67 -3.00 6.59
C LEU A 232 -2.16 -2.46 7.95
N LEU A 233 -2.83 -3.33 8.70
CA LEU A 233 -3.10 -3.20 10.13
C LEU A 233 -2.37 -4.34 10.85
N ASP A 234 -1.62 -4.02 11.91
CA ASP A 234 -0.96 -5.04 12.76
C ASP A 234 -1.86 -5.54 13.89
N ASP A 235 -1.47 -6.65 14.55
CA ASP A 235 -2.24 -7.26 15.65
C ASP A 235 -2.36 -6.37 16.90
N GLN A 236 -1.65 -5.23 16.96
CA GLN A 236 -1.66 -4.22 18.02
C GLN A 236 -2.50 -2.98 17.67
N GLY A 237 -2.81 -2.75 16.40
CA GLY A 237 -3.62 -1.63 15.91
C GLY A 237 -2.83 -0.53 15.20
N CYS A 238 -1.53 -0.70 14.94
CA CYS A 238 -0.78 0.27 14.12
C CYS A 238 -1.10 0.06 12.64
N LEU A 239 -1.13 1.15 11.87
CA LEU A 239 -1.09 1.10 10.42
C LEU A 239 0.35 0.95 9.93
N VAL A 240 0.56 0.21 8.85
CA VAL A 240 1.85 0.10 8.15
C VAL A 240 1.61 0.24 6.65
N HIS A 241 2.17 1.28 6.02
CA HIS A 241 2.12 1.42 4.56
C HIS A 241 3.21 0.55 3.91
N ILE A 242 2.85 -0.11 2.80
CA ILE A 242 3.76 -0.94 1.98
C ILE A 242 3.66 -0.59 0.49
N ASP A 243 4.58 -1.09 -0.32
CA ASP A 243 4.71 -0.86 -1.78
C ASP A 243 4.67 0.63 -2.14
N PHE A 244 5.83 1.28 -2.01
CA PHE A 244 6.09 2.66 -2.35
C PHE A 244 6.52 2.86 -3.82
N GLY A 245 6.13 1.94 -4.72
CA GLY A 245 6.44 1.96 -6.16
C GLY A 245 6.00 3.24 -6.91
N PHE A 246 5.15 4.07 -6.31
CA PHE A 246 4.76 5.38 -6.83
C PHE A 246 5.01 6.48 -5.79
N MET A 247 6.02 7.33 -6.04
CA MET A 247 6.39 8.46 -5.17
C MET A 247 6.98 9.63 -5.97
N LEU A 248 7.09 10.79 -5.33
CA LEU A 248 7.65 12.06 -5.85
C LEU A 248 6.99 12.54 -7.15
N SER A 249 7.55 12.20 -8.31
CA SER A 249 6.98 12.53 -9.63
C SER A 249 6.48 11.30 -10.42
N ASN A 250 6.37 10.12 -9.78
CA ASN A 250 5.81 8.92 -10.40
C ASN A 250 4.34 8.74 -9.99
N SER A 251 3.44 8.77 -10.96
CA SER A 251 1.99 8.56 -10.77
C SER A 251 1.52 7.34 -11.57
N PRO A 252 0.64 6.47 -11.04
CA PRO A 252 0.05 5.37 -11.78
C PRO A 252 -0.59 5.85 -13.10
N GLY A 253 -0.32 5.14 -14.19
CA GLY A 253 -0.83 5.50 -15.53
C GLY A 253 -0.39 6.87 -16.08
N GLY A 254 0.50 7.60 -15.39
CA GLY A 254 0.89 8.96 -15.77
C GLY A 254 -0.14 10.05 -15.45
N VAL A 255 -1.23 9.73 -14.75
CA VAL A 255 -2.32 10.66 -14.39
C VAL A 255 -2.32 10.91 -12.89
N ASN A 256 -2.51 12.17 -12.49
CA ASN A 256 -2.53 12.57 -11.08
C ASN A 256 -3.91 12.31 -10.43
N PHE A 257 -4.24 11.04 -10.20
CA PHE A 257 -5.53 10.59 -9.64
C PHE A 257 -5.79 10.97 -8.16
N GLU A 258 -4.80 11.48 -7.45
CA GLU A 258 -4.92 11.83 -6.02
C GLU A 258 -5.06 13.34 -5.83
N ALA A 259 -6.32 13.76 -5.61
CA ALA A 259 -6.66 15.13 -5.19
C ALA A 259 -6.46 15.38 -3.68
N ALA A 260 -6.44 14.32 -2.86
CA ALA A 260 -6.25 14.42 -1.41
C ALA A 260 -4.75 14.52 -1.05
N PRO A 261 -4.34 15.38 -0.09
CA PRO A 261 -2.95 15.44 0.40
C PRO A 261 -2.41 14.12 0.96
N PHE A 262 -3.25 13.35 1.64
CA PHE A 262 -2.99 11.99 2.11
C PHE A 262 -4.32 11.23 2.28
N LYS A 263 -4.27 9.96 2.69
CA LYS A 263 -5.47 9.14 2.88
C LYS A 263 -5.97 9.18 4.32
N LEU A 264 -7.18 9.74 4.50
CA LEU A 264 -7.95 9.73 5.73
C LEU A 264 -9.35 9.23 5.38
N THR A 265 -9.76 8.06 5.88
CA THR A 265 -11.07 7.46 5.55
C THR A 265 -12.06 7.63 6.70
N ARG A 266 -13.37 7.62 6.38
CA ARG A 266 -14.43 7.59 7.40
C ARG A 266 -14.21 6.50 8.45
N GLU A 267 -13.83 5.29 8.04
CA GLU A 267 -13.60 4.17 8.97
C GLU A 267 -12.43 4.45 9.94
N MET A 268 -11.40 5.19 9.51
CA MET A 268 -10.31 5.62 10.39
C MET A 268 -10.76 6.72 11.36
N LEU A 269 -11.64 7.63 10.93
CA LEU A 269 -12.26 8.63 11.81
C LEU A 269 -13.16 7.98 12.87
N GLU A 270 -13.95 6.98 12.48
CA GLU A 270 -14.81 6.21 13.39
C GLU A 270 -14.01 5.41 14.42
N VAL A 271 -12.83 4.88 14.05
CA VAL A 271 -11.89 4.28 15.02
C VAL A 271 -11.34 5.34 15.99
N MET A 272 -11.12 6.58 15.54
CA MET A 272 -10.80 7.71 16.42
C MET A 272 -12.04 8.33 17.09
N ASP A 273 -13.19 7.64 17.14
CA ASP A 273 -14.48 8.12 17.69
C ASP A 273 -14.95 9.49 17.13
N SER A 274 -14.42 9.91 15.99
CA SER A 274 -14.79 11.13 15.29
C SER A 274 -15.85 10.84 14.23
N ASN A 275 -17.03 11.44 14.36
CA ASN A 275 -18.06 11.37 13.33
C ASN A 275 -17.81 12.38 12.20
N SER A 276 -18.42 12.14 11.03
CA SER A 276 -18.39 13.03 9.86
C SER A 276 -19.02 14.42 10.10
N GLU A 277 -19.73 14.54 11.22
CA GLU A 277 -20.68 15.60 11.59
C GLU A 277 -20.06 16.65 12.54
N GLY A 278 -18.79 16.46 12.94
CA GLY A 278 -18.02 17.48 13.66
C GLY A 278 -18.18 17.50 15.17
N LYS A 279 -18.52 16.38 15.83
CA LYS A 279 -18.29 16.27 17.27
C LYS A 279 -16.77 16.34 17.56
N PRO A 280 -16.34 17.04 18.63
CA PRO A 280 -14.95 16.97 19.07
C PRO A 280 -14.63 15.54 19.52
N SER A 281 -13.43 15.07 19.15
CA SER A 281 -12.88 13.79 19.60
C SER A 281 -11.45 14.04 20.06
N GLU A 282 -11.13 13.61 21.28
CA GLU A 282 -9.79 13.73 21.86
C GLU A 282 -8.74 13.00 21.01
N MET A 283 -9.09 11.86 20.39
CA MET A 283 -8.19 11.13 19.49
C MET A 283 -7.99 11.86 18.16
N PHE A 284 -8.99 12.56 17.63
CA PHE A 284 -8.84 13.37 16.42
C PHE A 284 -8.13 14.72 16.69
N ASP A 285 -8.29 15.29 17.88
CA ASP A 285 -7.49 16.43 18.35
C ASP A 285 -6.03 16.00 18.56
N TYR A 286 -5.79 14.82 19.15
CA TYR A 286 -4.46 14.22 19.25
C TYR A 286 -3.84 13.94 17.88
N PHE A 287 -4.60 13.41 16.91
CA PHE A 287 -4.18 13.26 15.52
C PHE A 287 -3.69 14.60 14.92
N LYS A 288 -4.49 15.67 15.04
CA LYS A 288 -4.11 16.99 14.53
C LYS A 288 -2.82 17.50 15.17
N VAL A 289 -2.68 17.40 16.50
CA VAL A 289 -1.47 17.80 17.24
C VAL A 289 -0.25 17.00 16.76
N LEU A 290 -0.37 15.67 16.62
CA LEU A 290 0.73 14.82 16.15
C LEU A 290 1.14 15.12 14.70
N VAL A 291 0.18 15.38 13.80
CA VAL A 291 0.49 15.76 12.40
C VAL A 291 1.20 17.12 12.35
N ILE A 292 0.77 18.10 13.15
CA ILE A 292 1.42 19.41 13.26
C ILE A 292 2.86 19.28 13.80
N GLN A 293 3.02 18.65 14.97
CA GLN A 293 4.33 18.51 15.61
C GLN A 293 5.30 17.69 14.76
N GLY A 294 4.84 16.59 14.16
CA GLY A 294 5.63 15.79 13.23
C GLY A 294 6.02 16.56 11.98
N PHE A 295 5.13 17.36 11.39
CA PHE A 295 5.46 18.19 10.25
C PHE A 295 6.53 19.24 10.60
N LEU A 296 6.43 19.88 11.77
CA LEU A 296 7.43 20.85 12.24
C LEU A 296 8.79 20.19 12.52
N ALA A 297 8.82 18.96 13.07
CA ALA A 297 10.04 18.17 13.22
C ALA A 297 10.67 17.83 11.85
N CYS A 298 9.87 17.33 10.89
CA CYS A 298 10.30 17.11 9.52
C CYS A 298 10.87 18.38 8.86
N ARG A 299 10.23 19.53 9.10
CA ARG A 299 10.66 20.84 8.59
C ARG A 299 12.01 21.28 9.19
N LYS A 300 12.23 21.06 10.49
CA LYS A 300 13.52 21.34 11.15
C LYS A 300 14.67 20.47 10.58
N HIS A 301 14.38 19.24 10.18
CA HIS A 301 15.37 18.28 9.65
C HIS A 301 15.33 18.11 8.11
N HIS A 302 14.71 19.06 7.39
CA HIS A 302 14.43 18.94 5.95
C HIS A 302 15.68 18.73 5.09
N ASP A 303 16.82 19.35 5.42
CA ASP A 303 18.09 19.19 4.71
C ASP A 303 18.55 17.73 4.61
N ARG A 304 18.38 16.95 5.69
CA ARG A 304 18.74 15.51 5.72
C ARG A 304 17.94 14.74 4.66
N LEU A 305 16.63 15.00 4.60
CA LEU A 305 15.69 14.33 3.70
C LEU A 305 15.90 14.80 2.25
N LEU A 306 16.12 16.10 2.04
CA LEU A 306 16.44 16.66 0.72
C LEU A 306 17.77 16.12 0.19
N LEU A 307 18.79 15.96 1.03
CA LEU A 307 20.08 15.40 0.63
C LEU A 307 19.92 13.94 0.16
N MET A 308 19.22 13.09 0.92
CA MET A 308 18.93 11.71 0.53
C MET A 308 18.22 11.62 -0.83
N VAL A 309 17.22 12.47 -1.06
CA VAL A 309 16.48 12.52 -2.33
C VAL A 309 17.32 13.12 -3.47
N ARG A 310 18.14 14.15 -3.20
CA ARG A 310 19.00 14.82 -4.19
C ARG A 310 20.15 13.92 -4.65
N MET A 311 20.75 13.12 -3.77
CA MET A 311 21.77 12.13 -4.17
C MET A 311 21.25 11.13 -5.20
N MET A 312 19.95 10.80 -5.14
CA MET A 312 19.29 9.88 -6.06
C MET A 312 18.67 10.55 -7.30
N SER A 313 18.74 11.88 -7.45
CA SER A 313 18.03 12.62 -8.52
C SER A 313 18.48 12.26 -9.94
N ARG A 314 19.68 11.70 -10.09
CA ARG A 314 20.29 11.27 -11.36
C ARG A 314 20.25 9.74 -11.58
N SER A 315 19.55 9.00 -10.73
CA SER A 315 19.42 7.52 -10.80
C SER A 315 18.68 6.99 -12.04
N GLY A 316 17.90 7.84 -12.70
CA GLY A 316 17.00 7.43 -13.80
C GLY A 316 15.72 6.74 -13.35
N PHE A 317 15.44 6.64 -12.04
CA PHE A 317 14.22 6.00 -11.54
C PHE A 317 12.95 6.79 -11.92
N PRO A 318 11.77 6.13 -12.01
CA PRO A 318 10.51 6.79 -12.37
C PRO A 318 10.15 8.01 -11.50
N CYS A 319 10.42 7.96 -10.19
CA CYS A 319 10.21 9.07 -9.26
C CYS A 319 11.10 10.31 -9.51
N PHE A 320 12.13 10.18 -10.35
CA PHE A 320 13.06 11.23 -10.76
C PHE A 320 12.98 11.57 -12.26
N LYS A 321 11.89 11.23 -12.95
CA LYS A 321 11.64 11.65 -14.35
C LYS A 321 11.73 13.17 -14.56
N GLN A 322 11.55 13.99 -13.52
CA GLN A 322 11.71 15.45 -13.58
C GLN A 322 13.04 15.97 -12.99
N GLY A 323 13.95 15.07 -12.59
CA GLY A 323 15.28 15.38 -12.03
C GLY A 323 15.21 16.32 -10.82
N GLU A 324 16.02 17.39 -10.85
CA GLU A 324 16.03 18.42 -9.80
C GLU A 324 14.67 19.12 -9.59
N ARG A 325 13.72 19.05 -10.54
CA ARG A 325 12.35 19.56 -10.30
C ARG A 325 11.61 18.70 -9.28
N SER A 326 11.84 17.38 -9.22
CA SER A 326 11.30 16.51 -8.16
C SER A 326 11.86 16.90 -6.79
N VAL A 327 13.14 17.26 -6.72
CA VAL A 327 13.81 17.73 -5.49
C VAL A 327 13.23 19.08 -5.04
N LYS A 328 13.14 20.07 -5.95
CA LYS A 328 12.55 21.39 -5.65
C LYS A 328 11.06 21.33 -5.32
N ALA A 329 10.33 20.36 -5.87
CA ALA A 329 8.93 20.13 -5.52
C ALA A 329 8.78 19.55 -4.10
N LEU A 330 9.70 18.69 -3.65
CA LEU A 330 9.78 18.22 -2.26
C LEU A 330 10.17 19.35 -1.31
N GLU A 331 11.19 20.13 -1.66
CA GLU A 331 11.64 21.33 -0.93
C GLU A 331 10.49 22.33 -0.70
N LYS A 332 9.70 22.62 -1.74
CA LYS A 332 8.49 23.47 -1.63
C LYS A 332 7.45 22.90 -0.65
N ARG A 333 7.31 21.57 -0.54
CA ARG A 333 6.36 20.92 0.38
C ARG A 333 6.78 20.97 1.85
N PHE A 334 8.02 21.32 2.19
CA PHE A 334 8.40 21.65 3.58
C PHE A 334 7.97 23.06 4.02
N GLN A 335 7.43 23.89 3.11
CA GLN A 335 6.85 25.20 3.41
C GLN A 335 7.77 26.16 4.18
N LEU A 336 9.08 26.09 3.93
CA LEU A 336 10.13 26.78 4.69
C LEU A 336 9.96 28.31 4.79
N HIS A 337 9.25 28.91 3.83
CA HIS A 337 8.95 30.34 3.73
C HIS A 337 7.82 30.83 4.64
N LEU A 338 7.03 29.93 5.23
CA LEU A 338 5.95 30.28 6.16
C LEU A 338 6.49 30.44 7.59
N THR A 339 5.90 31.31 8.40
CA THR A 339 6.12 31.27 9.86
C THR A 339 5.60 29.96 10.46
N GLU A 340 5.94 29.66 11.72
CA GLU A 340 5.42 28.48 12.40
C GLU A 340 3.88 28.50 12.46
N VAL A 341 3.29 29.65 12.85
CA VAL A 341 1.83 29.85 12.90
C VAL A 341 1.15 29.64 11.54
N GLN A 342 1.73 30.18 10.47
CA GLN A 342 1.21 29.98 9.10
C GLN A 342 1.35 28.51 8.64
N CYS A 343 2.40 27.83 9.08
CA CYS A 343 2.63 26.42 8.79
C CYS A 343 1.61 25.52 9.53
N VAL A 344 1.31 25.81 10.81
CA VAL A 344 0.24 25.17 11.58
C VAL A 344 -1.11 25.32 10.86
N GLN A 345 -1.44 26.54 10.41
CA GLN A 345 -2.66 26.82 9.64
C GLN A 345 -2.69 26.03 8.33
N SER A 346 -1.59 25.96 7.58
CA SER A 346 -1.55 25.18 6.34
C SER A 346 -1.67 23.67 6.58
N VAL A 347 -1.06 23.13 7.63
CA VAL A 347 -1.16 21.70 8.00
C VAL A 347 -2.59 21.34 8.40
N LEU A 348 -3.29 22.21 9.14
CA LEU A 348 -4.74 22.05 9.41
C LEU A 348 -5.56 22.08 8.11
N GLY A 349 -5.19 22.92 7.14
CA GLY A 349 -5.76 22.91 5.79
C GLY A 349 -5.60 21.55 5.10
N LEU A 350 -4.40 20.97 5.09
CA LEU A 350 -4.13 19.65 4.49
C LEU A 350 -4.97 18.52 5.14
N ILE A 351 -5.30 18.66 6.43
CA ILE A 351 -6.21 17.74 7.12
C ILE A 351 -7.66 17.94 6.63
N SER A 352 -8.15 19.17 6.50
CA SER A 352 -9.49 19.44 5.93
C SER A 352 -9.60 18.96 4.49
N ASP A 353 -8.64 19.29 3.63
CA ASP A 353 -8.59 18.85 2.22
C ASP A 353 -8.68 17.31 2.12
N SER A 354 -8.05 16.60 3.05
CA SER A 354 -8.09 15.13 3.11
C SER A 354 -9.44 14.57 3.60
N LEU A 355 -10.16 15.30 4.46
CA LEU A 355 -11.54 14.97 4.86
C LEU A 355 -12.54 15.26 3.73
N ASP A 356 -12.43 16.43 3.11
CA ASP A 356 -13.38 16.92 2.11
C ASP A 356 -13.20 16.18 0.78
N ALA A 357 -11.97 15.78 0.41
CA ALA A 357 -11.75 14.85 -0.70
C ALA A 357 -12.35 13.45 -0.48
N TRP A 358 -12.56 13.02 0.78
CA TRP A 358 -13.40 11.84 1.07
C TRP A 358 -14.89 12.16 0.90
N ARG A 359 -15.39 13.28 1.46
CA ARG A 359 -16.80 13.69 1.33
C ARG A 359 -17.25 13.80 -0.13
N THR A 360 -16.45 14.47 -0.98
CA THR A 360 -16.74 14.60 -2.41
C THR A 360 -16.74 13.25 -3.12
N ARG A 361 -15.75 12.37 -2.85
CA ARG A 361 -15.73 11.02 -3.43
C ARG A 361 -16.94 10.17 -3.01
N GLN A 362 -17.46 10.36 -1.79
CA GLN A 362 -18.69 9.70 -1.33
C GLN A 362 -19.93 10.28 -2.05
N TYR A 363 -19.98 11.59 -2.26
CA TYR A 363 -21.06 12.25 -3.02
C TYR A 363 -21.06 11.82 -4.49
N ASP A 364 -19.90 11.80 -5.15
CA ASP A 364 -19.71 11.29 -6.51
C ASP A 364 -20.15 9.82 -6.64
N TYR A 365 -19.83 8.99 -5.64
CA TYR A 365 -20.22 7.58 -5.62
C TYR A 365 -21.74 7.40 -5.46
N TYR A 366 -22.38 8.16 -4.56
CA TYR A 366 -23.84 8.19 -4.46
C TYR A 366 -24.50 8.71 -5.74
N GLN A 367 -23.97 9.77 -6.36
CA GLN A 367 -24.50 10.27 -7.63
C GLN A 367 -24.36 9.24 -8.75
N ARG A 368 -23.25 8.49 -8.85
CA ARG A 368 -23.11 7.43 -9.87
C ARG A 368 -24.07 6.27 -9.64
N LEU A 369 -24.27 5.86 -8.39
CA LEU A 369 -25.27 4.83 -8.02
C LEU A 369 -26.71 5.26 -8.33
N LEU A 370 -27.05 6.54 -8.13
CA LEU A 370 -28.40 7.06 -8.35
C LEU A 370 -28.67 7.45 -9.81
N ASN A 371 -27.66 7.93 -10.54
CA ASN A 371 -27.78 8.39 -11.93
C ASN A 371 -27.41 7.33 -12.97
N GLY A 372 -26.95 6.14 -12.56
CA GLY A 372 -26.82 4.96 -13.42
C GLY A 372 -25.70 5.01 -14.47
N ILE A 373 -24.65 5.82 -14.26
CA ILE A 373 -23.53 5.95 -15.20
C ILE A 373 -22.41 4.98 -14.80
N LEU A 374 -22.17 4.00 -15.67
CA LEU A 374 -21.06 3.02 -15.64
C LEU A 374 -19.73 3.65 -16.09
#